data_AF-A0A497RIH7-F1
#
_entry.id   AF-A0A497RIH7-F1
#
_cell.length_a   1.000
_cell.length_b   1.000
_cell.length_c   1.000
_cell.angle_alpha   90.00
_cell.angle_beta   90.00
_cell.angle_gamma   90.00
#
_symmetry.space_group_name_H-M   'P 1'
#
loop_
_entity.id
_entity.type
_entity.pdbx_description
1 polymer ?
#
loop_
_entity_poly.entity_id
_entity_poly.type
_entity_poly.pdbx_seq_one_letter_code
_entity_poly.pdbx_strand_id
1 'polypeptide(L)' 'MQKVRAEKNEPLGLPRGSIRAILALVTIGGTIVLYGLTGNVPDWLISAFGTAFGFYFGSRAVK' A
#
# COMPACT_ATOMS: atom_id res chain seq x y z
N MET A 1 -34.47 -3.09 -22.21
CA MET A 1 -33.74 -3.47 -20.99
C MET A 1 -32.42 -2.70 -20.94
N GLN A 2 -32.40 -1.57 -20.23
CA GLN A 2 -31.24 -0.68 -20.14
C GLN A 2 -30.30 -1.23 -19.06
N LYS A 3 -29.10 -1.70 -19.46
CA LYS A 3 -28.06 -2.12 -18.51
C LYS A 3 -27.54 -0.87 -17.80
N VAL A 4 -28.02 -0.62 -16.60
CA VAL A 4 -27.45 0.37 -15.69
C VAL A 4 -26.00 -0.07 -15.40
N ARG A 5 -25.03 0.51 -16.11
CA ARG A 5 -23.61 0.35 -15.77
C ARG A 5 -23.44 1.07 -14.44
N ALA A 6 -23.38 0.30 -13.36
CA ALA A 6 -22.87 0.82 -12.10
C ALA A 6 -21.45 1.32 -12.37
N GLU A 7 -21.30 2.63 -12.59
CA GLU A 7 -20.01 3.28 -12.50
C GLU A 7 -19.51 3.00 -11.10
N LYS A 8 -18.60 2.05 -11.04
CA LYS A 8 -17.88 1.69 -9.84
C LYS A 8 -16.96 2.88 -9.60
N ASN A 9 -17.46 3.84 -8.83
CA ASN A 9 -16.72 5.00 -8.33
C ASN A 9 -15.51 4.48 -7.55
N GLU A 10 -14.42 4.23 -8.27
CA GLU A 10 -13.13 3.89 -7.70
C GLU A 10 -12.37 5.21 -7.66
N PRO A 11 -12.04 5.73 -6.47
CA PRO A 11 -11.61 7.13 -6.25
C PRO A 11 -10.34 7.54 -6.99
N LEU A 12 -9.73 6.65 -7.78
CA LEU A 12 -8.50 6.83 -8.54
C LEU A 12 -8.53 6.19 -9.95
N GLY A 13 -9.67 5.68 -10.44
CA GLY A 13 -9.76 5.08 -11.79
C GLY A 13 -8.86 3.86 -12.04
N LEU A 14 -8.25 3.31 -10.97
CA LEU A 14 -7.31 2.20 -11.02
C LEU A 14 -8.01 0.88 -10.65
N PRO A 15 -7.67 -0.24 -11.31
CA PRO A 15 -8.20 -1.55 -10.96
C PRO A 15 -8.01 -1.84 -9.47
N ARG A 16 -9.02 -2.41 -8.80
CA ARG A 16 -8.89 -2.87 -7.40
C ARG A 16 -7.66 -3.76 -7.28
N GLY A 17 -6.64 -3.31 -6.54
CA GLY A 17 -5.38 -4.05 -6.39
C GLY A 17 -4.15 -3.33 -6.97
N SER A 18 -4.30 -2.38 -7.87
CA SER A 18 -3.15 -1.63 -8.42
C SER A 18 -2.58 -0.64 -7.42
N ILE A 19 -3.44 0.16 -6.75
CA ILE A 19 -3.02 1.05 -5.65
C ILE A 19 -2.33 0.25 -4.54
N ARG A 20 -2.83 -0.95 -4.29
CA ARG A 20 -2.29 -1.91 -3.33
C ARG A 20 -0.89 -2.37 -3.69
N ALA A 21 -0.69 -2.74 -4.94
CA ALA A 21 0.61 -3.12 -5.47
C ALA A 21 1.59 -1.94 -5.43
N ILE A 22 1.16 -0.74 -5.84
CA ILE A 22 1.99 0.46 -5.81
C ILE A 22 2.44 0.79 -4.39
N LEU A 23 1.54 0.78 -3.42
CA LEU A 23 1.89 1.01 -2.01
C LEU A 23 2.88 -0.04 -1.49
N ALA A 24 2.65 -1.32 -1.79
CA ALA A 24 3.59 -2.38 -1.40
C ALA A 24 4.97 -2.20 -2.04
N LEU A 25 5.01 -1.83 -3.33
CA LEU A 25 6.25 -1.69 -4.10
C LEU A 25 7.05 -0.47 -3.66
N VAL A 26 6.39 0.67 -3.42
CA VAL A 26 7.03 1.88 -2.86
C VAL A 26 7.54 1.63 -1.44
N THR A 27 6.77 0.90 -0.63
CA THR A 27 7.16 0.59 0.76
C THR A 27 8.39 -0.32 0.82
N ILE A 28 8.33 -1.45 0.12
CA ILE A 28 9.42 -2.43 0.10
C ILE A 28 10.65 -1.85 -0.60
N GLY A 29 10.47 -1.23 -1.77
CA GLY A 29 11.54 -0.59 -2.53
C GLY A 29 12.22 0.53 -1.73
N GLY A 30 11.43 1.41 -1.09
CA GLY A 30 11.96 2.49 -0.25
C GLY A 30 12.78 1.97 0.93
N THR A 31 12.32 0.90 1.57
CA THR A 31 13.04 0.28 2.70
C THR A 31 14.37 -0.34 2.26
N ILE A 32 14.37 -1.07 1.15
CA ILE A 32 15.59 -1.70 0.59
C ILE A 32 16.61 -0.64 0.16
N VAL A 33 16.16 0.40 -0.55
CA VAL A 33 17.03 1.49 -1.02
C VAL A 33 17.64 2.22 0.16
N LEU A 34 16.83 2.56 1.18
CA LEU A 34 17.34 3.26 2.35
C LEU A 34 18.37 2.40 3.11
N TYR A 35 18.07 1.12 3.33
CA TYR A 35 19.00 0.19 3.96
C TYR A 35 20.33 0.08 3.18
N GLY A 36 20.27 0.00 1.84
CA GLY A 36 21.45 -0.06 1.00
C GLY A 36 22.29 1.22 0.98
N LEU A 37 21.67 2.39 1.15
CA LEU A 37 22.36 3.68 1.14
C LEU A 37 22.97 4.07 2.48
N THR A 38 22.28 3.80 3.59
CA THR A 38 22.72 4.28 4.92
C THR A 38 23.29 3.16 5.80
N GLY A 39 23.04 1.88 5.49
CA GLY A 39 23.41 0.74 6.33
C GLY A 39 22.74 0.73 7.72
N ASN A 40 21.93 1.74 8.01
CA ASN A 40 21.24 1.96 9.26
C ASN A 40 19.86 2.53 8.93
N VAL A 41 18.82 1.79 9.27
CA VAL A 41 17.44 2.21 9.10
C VAL A 41 16.95 2.72 10.45
N PRO A 42 16.51 3.98 10.55
CA PRO A 42 16.05 4.53 11.82
C PRO A 42 14.85 3.74 12.38
N ASP A 43 14.86 3.45 13.68
CA ASP A 43 13.81 2.66 14.34
C ASP A 43 12.40 3.27 14.18
N TRP A 44 12.30 4.59 14.18
CA TRP A 44 11.03 5.28 13.97
C TRP A 44 10.45 5.01 12.57
N LEU A 45 11.31 4.79 11.58
CA LEU A 45 10.91 4.49 10.21
C LEU A 45 10.40 3.05 10.11
N ILE A 46 11.08 2.10 10.77
CA ILE A 46 10.62 0.71 10.90
C ILE A 46 9.26 0.68 11.60
N SER A 47 9.08 1.49 12.64
CA SER A 47 7.83 1.61 13.39
C SER A 47 6.70 2.17 12.53
N ALA A 48 6.94 3.29 11.84
CA ALA A 48 5.97 3.90 10.93
C ALA A 48 5.58 2.94 9.79
N PHE A 49 6.56 2.23 9.21
CA PHE A 49 6.30 1.22 8.20
C PHE A 49 5.52 0.04 8.76
N GLY A 50 5.91 -0.51 9.92
CA GLY A 50 5.20 -1.61 10.58
C GLY A 50 3.75 -1.25 10.91
N THR A 51 3.49 -0.03 11.38
CA THR A 51 2.13 0.47 11.61
C THR A 51 1.35 0.61 10.30
N ALA A 52 1.95 1.20 9.26
CA ALA A 52 1.29 1.35 7.97
C ALA A 52 0.97 -0.01 7.33
N PHE A 53 1.91 -0.95 7.39
CA PHE A 53 1.74 -2.33 6.91
C PHE A 53 0.67 -3.06 7.73
N GLY A 54 0.75 -3.00 9.05
CA GLY A 54 -0.21 -3.61 9.96
C GLY A 54 -1.62 -3.06 9.79
N PHE A 55 -1.79 -1.75 9.64
CA PHE A 55 -3.07 -1.13 9.37
C PHE A 55 -3.62 -1.57 8.00
N TYR A 56 -2.77 -1.57 6.97
CA TYR A 56 -3.18 -1.88 5.61
C TYR A 56 -3.50 -3.37 5.39
N PHE A 57 -2.71 -4.28 5.95
CA PHE A 57 -2.98 -5.72 5.88
C PHE A 57 -4.03 -6.15 6.92
N GLY A 58 -4.05 -5.55 8.11
CA GLY A 58 -5.05 -5.81 9.15
C GLY A 58 -6.45 -5.37 8.73
N SER A 59 -6.61 -4.16 8.17
CA SER A 59 -7.88 -3.71 7.59
C SER A 59 -8.34 -4.56 6.40
N ARG A 60 -7.43 -5.32 5.77
CA ARG A 60 -7.76 -6.28 4.71
C ARG A 60 -8.14 -7.66 5.25
N ALA A 61 -7.61 -8.07 6.40
CA ALA A 61 -7.89 -9.35 7.05
C ALA A 61 -9.24 -9.37 7.79
N VAL A 62 -9.75 -8.21 8.19
CA VAL A 62 -11.07 -8.06 8.85
C VAL A 62 -12.24 -8.08 7.83
N LYS A 63 -12.00 -8.58 6.62
CA LYS A 63 -13.01 -8.67 5.55
C LYS A 63 -13.43 -10.11 5.32
#